data_AF-Q1GUV3-F1
#
_entry.id   AF-Q1GUV3-F1
#
_cell.length_a   1.000
_cell.length_b   1.000
_cell.length_c   1.000
_cell.angle_alpha   90.00
_cell.angle_beta   90.00
_cell.angle_gamma   90.00
#
_symmetry.space_group_name_H-M   'P 1'
#
loop_
_entity.id
_entity.type
_entity.pdbx_description
1 polymer ?
#
loop_
_entity_poly.entity_id
_entity_poly.type
_entity_poly.pdbx_seq_one_letter_code
_entity_poly.pdbx_strand_id
1 'polypeptide(L)'
;MKQSEFAGRSVICVRRDVKINQRGEVVAVYRILRVLTERKTAAKKGKYSAIEPATYTDEEMQAIEDIYAQEKVQGAEKRWFESVEKGDSLGLQAKGPLTVTDVICFHAGGYGFVPYAPTANRLAHKNRQRIPAFYIKNEYGVPDVAQRLHWDPTWAQAIGNPMAYDYGVMRENYLWQYLSDWAGDDAVITHVHDEIRKFNYMGDVQRVTGEVLAKRQEGKQGLVDVAVKFTNQRDEETVRATATIALPTRDRPQPLYPEVPEELAEKAVKMLARHRELGGD
;
A
#
# COMPACT_ATOMS: atom_id res chain seq x y z
N MET A 1 7.77 18.31 16.77
CA MET A 1 6.34 17.89 16.92
C MET A 1 5.47 18.95 16.26
N LYS A 2 4.38 18.56 15.61
CA LYS A 2 3.41 19.50 15.01
C LYS A 2 2.03 19.36 15.68
N GLN A 3 1.22 20.41 15.63
CA GLN A 3 -0.22 20.33 15.96
C GLN A 3 -0.94 19.53 14.86
N SER A 4 -1.85 18.63 15.25
CA SER A 4 -2.61 17.79 14.32
C SER A 4 -4.09 18.18 14.33
N GLU A 5 -4.74 18.17 13.17
CA GLU A 5 -6.20 18.28 13.10
C GLU A 5 -6.88 16.96 13.50
N PHE A 6 -6.25 15.83 13.15
CA PHE A 6 -6.72 14.48 13.49
C PHE A 6 -6.55 14.15 14.99
N ALA A 7 -5.49 14.65 15.63
CA ALA A 7 -5.19 14.40 17.05
C ALA A 7 -4.73 15.68 17.79
N GLY A 8 -4.04 15.56 18.93
CA GLY A 8 -3.42 16.71 19.61
C GLY A 8 -2.06 17.02 19.01
N ARG A 9 -1.08 16.17 19.33
CA ARG A 9 0.29 16.25 18.80
C ARG A 9 0.56 15.17 17.74
N SER A 10 1.45 15.48 16.81
CA SER A 10 2.00 14.51 15.86
C SER A 10 3.52 14.54 15.76
N VAL A 11 4.09 13.38 15.45
CA VAL A 11 5.50 13.17 15.08
C VAL A 11 5.54 12.50 13.71
N ILE A 12 6.37 13.03 12.82
CA ILE A 12 6.66 12.41 11.53
C ILE A 12 7.95 11.59 11.69
N CYS A 13 7.88 10.30 11.39
CA CYS A 13 9.03 9.41 11.35
C CYS A 13 9.24 8.93 9.93
N VAL A 14 10.44 9.09 9.38
CA VAL A 14 10.82 8.49 8.10
C VAL A 14 11.73 7.31 8.39
N ARG A 15 11.29 6.11 8.00
CA ARG A 15 12.08 4.89 8.08
C ARG A 15 12.54 4.51 6.69
N ARG A 16 13.83 4.25 6.51
CA ARG A 16 14.38 3.69 5.27
C ARG A 16 14.66 2.20 5.50
N ASP A 17 14.02 1.34 4.72
CA ASP A 17 14.30 -0.09 4.67
C ASP A 17 15.01 -0.43 3.36
N VAL A 18 16.13 -1.13 3.46
CA VAL A 18 16.90 -1.61 2.30
C VAL A 18 16.74 -3.12 2.25
N LYS A 19 16.24 -3.64 1.13
CA LYS A 19 16.08 -5.07 0.89
C LYS A 19 17.32 -5.58 0.19
N ILE A 20 17.93 -6.61 0.75
CA ILE A 20 19.11 -7.29 0.20
C ILE A 20 18.76 -8.75 -0.06
N ASN A 21 19.27 -9.31 -1.15
CA ASN A 21 19.13 -10.74 -1.44
C ASN A 21 20.29 -11.55 -0.85
N GLN A 22 20.30 -12.87 -1.07
CA GLN A 22 21.30 -13.80 -0.55
C GLN A 22 22.72 -13.56 -1.06
N ARG A 23 22.88 -12.77 -2.13
CA ARG A 23 24.18 -12.37 -2.70
C ARG A 23 24.67 -11.02 -2.18
N GLY A 24 23.85 -10.32 -1.39
CA GLY A 24 24.19 -8.98 -0.86
C GLY A 24 23.85 -7.86 -1.83
N GLU A 25 23.14 -8.16 -2.92
CA GLU A 25 22.68 -7.18 -3.87
C GLU A 25 21.45 -6.46 -3.30
N VAL A 26 21.40 -5.15 -3.48
CA VAL A 26 20.24 -4.34 -3.12
C VAL A 26 19.16 -4.55 -4.17
N VAL A 27 17.99 -5.03 -3.74
CA VAL A 27 16.86 -5.30 -4.65
C VAL A 27 15.78 -4.23 -4.57
N ALA A 28 15.67 -3.53 -3.45
CA ALA A 28 14.72 -2.44 -3.28
C ALA A 28 15.09 -1.52 -2.12
N VAL A 29 14.65 -0.26 -2.22
CA VAL A 29 14.74 0.73 -1.14
C VAL A 29 13.36 1.30 -0.88
N TYR A 30 12.86 1.12 0.32
CA TYR A 30 11.57 1.67 0.77
C TYR A 30 11.80 2.81 1.75
N ARG A 31 11.05 3.90 1.60
CA ARG A 31 11.06 5.03 2.54
C ARG A 31 9.64 5.25 3.04
N ILE A 32 9.39 4.83 4.28
CA ILE A 32 8.06 4.86 4.87
C ILE A 32 7.96 6.09 5.78
N LEU A 33 7.09 7.02 5.43
CA LEU A 33 6.71 8.14 6.29
C LEU A 33 5.53 7.72 7.17
N ARG A 34 5.71 7.78 8.49
CA ARG A 34 4.65 7.51 9.46
C ARG A 34 4.31 8.78 10.23
N VAL A 35 3.02 9.10 10.28
CA VAL A 35 2.47 10.15 11.13
C VAL A 35 1.96 9.51 12.42
N LEU A 36 2.73 9.65 13.50
CA LEU A 36 2.36 9.13 14.81
C LEU A 36 1.55 10.18 15.55
N THR A 37 0.37 9.80 16.03
CA THR A 37 -0.60 10.68 16.69
C THR A 37 -1.05 10.14 18.05
N GLU A 38 -1.49 11.04 18.93
CA GLU A 38 -1.99 10.65 20.26
C GLU A 38 -3.37 9.97 20.18
N ARG A 39 -3.44 8.71 20.61
CA ARG A 39 -4.65 7.86 20.52
C ARG A 39 -5.86 8.43 21.30
N LYS A 40 -5.66 8.95 22.51
CA LYS A 40 -6.77 9.46 23.36
C LYS A 40 -7.43 10.73 22.81
N THR A 41 -6.69 11.54 22.07
CA THR A 41 -7.18 12.83 21.55
C THR A 41 -7.96 12.64 20.25
N ALA A 42 -7.59 11.66 19.43
CA ALA A 42 -8.30 11.34 18.18
C ALA A 42 -9.76 10.94 18.45
N ALA A 43 -10.01 10.06 19.42
CA ALA A 43 -11.35 9.63 19.80
C ALA A 43 -12.24 10.79 20.28
N LYS A 44 -11.68 11.78 20.97
CA LYS A 44 -12.43 12.97 21.44
C LYS A 44 -12.77 13.95 20.32
N LYS A 45 -11.91 14.07 19.30
CA LYS A 45 -12.09 15.03 18.20
C LYS A 45 -13.09 14.54 17.16
N GLY A 46 -13.26 13.22 16.99
CA GLY A 46 -14.29 12.65 16.12
C GLY A 46 -14.22 13.12 14.66
N LYS A 47 -13.02 13.40 14.12
CA LYS A 47 -12.86 13.99 12.76
C LYS A 47 -13.68 13.28 11.67
N TYR A 48 -13.86 11.97 11.81
CA TYR A 48 -14.55 11.11 10.85
C TYR A 48 -15.91 10.60 11.35
N SER A 49 -16.46 11.14 12.43
CA SER A 49 -17.68 10.61 13.06
C SER A 49 -18.95 10.76 12.24
N ALA A 50 -18.94 11.65 11.23
CA ALA A 50 -20.08 11.88 10.33
C ALA A 50 -20.05 11.00 9.06
N ILE A 51 -19.06 10.10 8.93
CA ILE A 51 -18.99 9.18 7.79
C ILE A 51 -19.98 8.05 8.03
N GLU A 52 -21.03 8.01 7.21
CA GLU A 52 -22.02 6.95 7.20
C GLU A 52 -21.56 5.74 6.38
N PRO A 53 -21.98 4.51 6.73
CA PRO A 53 -21.74 3.32 5.90
C PRO A 53 -22.18 3.55 4.45
N ALA A 54 -21.40 3.01 3.51
CA ALA A 54 -21.80 3.00 2.11
C ALA A 54 -22.98 2.03 1.92
N THR A 55 -23.94 2.42 1.10
CA THR A 55 -25.04 1.57 0.64
C THR A 55 -25.13 1.69 -0.87
N TYR A 56 -25.50 0.60 -1.54
CA TYR A 56 -25.56 0.53 -2.99
C TYR A 56 -26.91 -0.01 -3.41
N THR A 57 -27.51 0.60 -4.44
CA THR A 57 -28.59 -0.05 -5.20
C THR A 57 -28.03 -1.13 -6.11
N ASP A 58 -28.89 -1.99 -6.65
CA ASP A 58 -28.48 -3.02 -7.62
C ASP A 58 -27.84 -2.38 -8.87
N GLU A 59 -28.33 -1.23 -9.31
CA GLU A 59 -27.77 -0.49 -10.43
C GLU A 59 -26.38 0.08 -10.12
N GLU A 60 -26.17 0.58 -8.90
CA GLU A 60 -24.85 1.08 -8.46
C GLU A 60 -23.83 -0.05 -8.34
N MET A 61 -24.26 -1.22 -7.84
CA MET A 61 -23.42 -2.42 -7.84
C MET A 61 -23.11 -2.90 -9.25
N GLN A 62 -24.10 -2.93 -10.14
CA GLN A 62 -23.89 -3.31 -11.53
C GLN A 62 -22.89 -2.37 -12.23
N ALA A 63 -22.94 -1.07 -11.95
CA ALA A 63 -21.96 -0.13 -12.50
C ALA A 63 -20.52 -0.41 -12.02
N ILE A 64 -20.34 -0.99 -10.82
CA ILE A 64 -19.03 -1.43 -10.33
C ILE A 64 -18.60 -2.71 -11.04
N GLU A 65 -19.51 -3.68 -11.20
CA GLU A 65 -19.24 -4.92 -11.95
C GLU A 65 -18.88 -4.63 -13.41
N ASP A 66 -19.51 -3.63 -14.03
CA ASP A 66 -19.21 -3.20 -15.38
C ASP A 66 -17.79 -2.64 -15.50
N ILE A 67 -17.27 -1.98 -14.45
CA ILE A 67 -15.85 -1.56 -14.40
C ILE A 67 -14.96 -2.79 -14.38
N TYR A 68 -15.22 -3.75 -13.48
CA TYR A 68 -14.44 -4.99 -13.40
C TYR A 68 -14.40 -5.76 -14.72
N ALA A 69 -15.55 -5.87 -15.40
CA ALA A 69 -15.66 -6.54 -16.69
C ALA A 69 -14.85 -5.85 -17.81
N GLN A 70 -14.56 -4.55 -17.66
CA GLN A 70 -13.82 -3.74 -18.63
C GLN A 70 -12.34 -3.55 -18.27
N GLU A 71 -11.90 -4.00 -17.09
CA GLU A 71 -10.50 -3.94 -16.70
C GLU A 71 -9.63 -4.70 -17.71
N LYS A 72 -8.46 -4.13 -18.01
CA LYS A 72 -7.52 -4.73 -18.97
C LYS A 72 -6.20 -5.00 -18.28
N VAL A 73 -5.68 -6.19 -18.52
CA VAL A 73 -4.32 -6.59 -18.18
C VAL A 73 -3.54 -6.62 -19.48
N GLN A 74 -2.49 -5.80 -19.58
CA GLN A 74 -1.61 -5.75 -20.74
C GLN A 74 -0.92 -7.10 -20.97
N GLY A 75 -0.51 -7.76 -19.87
CA GLY A 75 0.11 -9.08 -19.88
C GLY A 75 1.37 -9.14 -20.76
N ALA A 76 1.47 -10.19 -21.56
CA ALA A 76 2.66 -10.50 -22.36
C ALA A 76 2.82 -9.62 -23.62
N GLU A 77 1.81 -8.85 -24.02
CA GLU A 77 1.96 -7.94 -25.16
C GLU A 77 2.78 -6.72 -24.73
N LYS A 78 3.86 -6.42 -25.46
CA LYS A 78 4.73 -5.29 -25.13
C LYS A 78 4.03 -3.95 -25.35
N ARG A 79 3.90 -3.17 -24.28
CA ARG A 79 3.64 -1.74 -24.38
C ARG A 79 4.93 -1.01 -24.78
N TRP A 80 5.06 -0.71 -26.07
CA TRP A 80 6.22 0.02 -26.58
C TRP A 80 6.23 1.47 -26.11
N PHE A 81 7.38 1.97 -25.69
CA PHE A 81 7.59 3.37 -25.32
C PHE A 81 7.16 4.34 -26.43
N GLU A 82 7.39 3.94 -27.69
CA GLU A 82 7.08 4.74 -28.87
C GLU A 82 5.57 4.90 -29.12
N SER A 83 4.73 4.01 -28.57
CA SER A 83 3.27 4.08 -28.72
C SER A 83 2.56 4.79 -27.57
N VAL A 84 3.30 5.28 -26.58
CA VAL A 84 2.73 5.97 -25.40
C VAL A 84 3.00 7.46 -25.51
N GLU A 85 1.99 8.28 -25.28
CA GLU A 85 2.07 9.73 -25.32
C GLU A 85 1.68 10.37 -23.98
N LYS A 86 2.14 11.61 -23.77
CA LYS A 86 1.71 12.39 -22.61
C LYS A 86 0.19 12.64 -22.69
N GLY A 87 -0.50 12.45 -21.58
CA GLY A 87 -1.95 12.56 -21.47
C GLY A 87 -2.69 11.24 -21.70
N ASP A 88 -1.99 10.17 -22.09
CA ASP A 88 -2.60 8.86 -22.21
C ASP A 88 -3.17 8.38 -20.88
N SER A 89 -4.39 7.84 -20.94
CA SER A 89 -5.06 7.23 -19.79
C SER A 89 -4.44 5.86 -19.48
N LEU A 90 -4.31 5.57 -18.18
CA LEU A 90 -3.97 4.23 -17.70
C LEU A 90 -5.20 3.30 -17.62
N GLY A 91 -6.39 3.82 -17.92
CA GLY A 91 -7.66 3.10 -17.80
C GLY A 91 -8.31 3.29 -16.43
N LEU A 92 -9.50 2.70 -16.26
CA LEU A 92 -10.26 2.71 -15.02
C LEU A 92 -10.25 1.31 -14.42
N GLN A 93 -9.98 1.20 -13.12
CA GLN A 93 -10.19 -0.01 -12.33
C GLN A 93 -11.04 0.29 -11.10
N ALA A 94 -11.70 -0.74 -10.56
CA ALA A 94 -12.38 -0.70 -9.28
C ALA A 94 -11.60 -1.54 -8.25
N LYS A 95 -11.72 -1.18 -6.96
CA LYS A 95 -11.30 -2.01 -5.82
C LYS A 95 -12.39 -1.93 -4.75
N GLY A 96 -12.96 -3.07 -4.36
CA GLY A 96 -14.13 -3.15 -3.47
C GLY A 96 -15.47 -3.24 -4.22
N PRO A 97 -16.63 -3.05 -3.54
CA PRO A 97 -16.78 -2.60 -2.16
C PRO A 97 -16.00 -3.43 -1.14
N LEU A 98 -15.27 -2.77 -0.23
CA LEU A 98 -14.40 -3.45 0.72
C LEU A 98 -15.20 -4.33 1.68
N THR A 99 -14.86 -5.61 1.77
CA THR A 99 -15.46 -6.53 2.72
C THR A 99 -14.48 -6.96 3.81
N VAL A 100 -15.01 -7.52 4.90
CA VAL A 100 -14.19 -8.19 5.92
C VAL A 100 -13.42 -9.36 5.31
N THR A 101 -14.02 -10.07 4.34
CA THR A 101 -13.38 -11.16 3.61
C THR A 101 -12.12 -10.68 2.89
N ASP A 102 -12.17 -9.53 2.20
CA ASP A 102 -11.01 -8.97 1.50
C ASP A 102 -9.86 -8.67 2.47
N VAL A 103 -10.19 -8.08 3.63
CA VAL A 103 -9.20 -7.80 4.67
C VAL A 103 -8.60 -9.09 5.23
N ILE A 104 -9.40 -10.13 5.46
CA ILE A 104 -8.91 -11.43 5.93
C ILE A 104 -8.02 -12.10 4.88
N CYS A 105 -8.42 -12.12 3.61
CA CYS A 105 -7.64 -12.66 2.51
C CYS A 105 -6.28 -11.97 2.39
N PHE A 106 -6.25 -10.64 2.41
CA PHE A 106 -5.00 -9.88 2.40
C PHE A 106 -4.15 -10.14 3.65
N HIS A 107 -4.77 -10.18 4.83
CA HIS A 107 -4.08 -10.45 6.09
C HIS A 107 -3.39 -11.82 6.05
N ALA A 108 -4.12 -12.86 5.61
CA ALA A 108 -3.63 -14.22 5.47
C ALA A 108 -2.52 -14.35 4.40
N GLY A 109 -2.53 -13.50 3.38
CA GLY A 109 -1.49 -13.42 2.34
C GLY A 109 -0.09 -13.03 2.86
N GLY A 110 0.04 -12.65 4.13
CA GLY A 110 1.33 -12.54 4.82
C GLY A 110 1.56 -11.19 5.49
N TYR A 111 1.11 -10.09 4.91
CA TYR A 111 1.35 -8.76 5.48
C TYR A 111 0.72 -8.60 6.87
N GLY A 112 -0.46 -9.20 7.08
CA GLY A 112 -1.17 -9.16 8.35
C GLY A 112 -0.31 -9.56 9.56
N PHE A 113 0.71 -10.39 9.32
CA PHE A 113 1.64 -10.89 10.32
C PHE A 113 2.87 -9.99 10.57
N VAL A 114 3.20 -9.09 9.63
CA VAL A 114 4.46 -8.33 9.60
C VAL A 114 4.20 -6.85 9.92
N PRO A 115 3.72 -6.56 11.13
CA PRO A 115 4.68 -5.97 12.08
C PRO A 115 4.64 -6.59 13.48
N TYR A 116 3.56 -7.30 13.81
CA TYR A 116 3.24 -7.64 15.20
C TYR A 116 3.18 -9.14 15.47
N ALA A 117 3.31 -9.98 14.44
CA ALA A 117 3.22 -11.43 14.52
C ALA A 117 2.01 -11.92 15.35
N PRO A 118 0.77 -11.48 15.03
CA PRO A 118 -0.43 -12.11 15.56
C PRO A 118 -0.35 -13.63 15.35
N THR A 119 -0.53 -14.38 16.42
CA THR A 119 -0.45 -15.85 16.43
C THR A 119 -1.51 -16.40 17.39
N ALA A 120 -1.73 -17.71 17.36
CA ALA A 120 -2.71 -18.39 18.22
C ALA A 120 -2.06 -19.10 19.43
N ASN A 121 -2.88 -19.40 20.44
CA ASN A 121 -2.56 -20.29 21.56
C ASN A 121 -1.24 -19.94 22.29
N ARG A 122 -0.32 -20.91 22.42
CA ARG A 122 0.97 -20.76 23.10
C ARG A 122 1.84 -19.67 22.46
N LEU A 123 1.79 -19.53 21.14
CA LEU A 123 2.54 -18.49 20.43
C LEU A 123 1.93 -17.11 20.73
N ALA A 124 0.60 -17.00 20.76
CA ALA A 124 -0.08 -15.77 21.19
C ALA A 124 0.32 -15.38 22.60
N HIS A 125 0.40 -16.34 23.52
CA HIS A 125 0.88 -16.10 24.89
C HIS A 125 2.31 -15.54 24.90
N LYS A 126 3.24 -16.15 24.15
CA LYS A 126 4.62 -15.62 24.04
C LYS A 126 4.63 -14.20 23.46
N ASN A 127 3.81 -13.94 22.44
CA ASN A 127 3.74 -12.63 21.82
C ASN A 127 3.16 -11.54 22.75
N ARG A 128 2.19 -11.92 23.61
CA ARG A 128 1.69 -11.03 24.69
C ARG A 128 2.76 -10.61 25.69
N GLN A 129 3.74 -11.48 25.98
CA GLN A 129 4.89 -11.11 26.82
C GLN A 129 5.86 -10.19 26.07
N ARG A 130 6.02 -10.38 24.75
CA ARG A 130 6.92 -9.58 23.90
C ARG A 130 6.42 -8.15 23.70
N ILE A 131 5.12 -7.96 23.46
CA ILE A 131 4.50 -6.66 23.12
C ILE A 131 3.18 -6.45 23.88
N PRO A 132 3.18 -6.39 25.22
CA PRO A 132 1.96 -6.39 26.04
C PRO A 132 1.01 -5.23 25.71
N ALA A 133 1.54 -4.04 25.41
CA ALA A 133 0.74 -2.85 25.09
C ALA A 133 -0.05 -2.97 23.77
N PHE A 134 0.25 -3.96 22.93
CA PHE A 134 -0.48 -4.23 21.69
C PHE A 134 -1.74 -5.10 21.92
N TYR A 135 -1.86 -5.73 23.09
CA TYR A 135 -2.99 -6.60 23.42
C TYR A 135 -3.95 -5.88 24.38
N ILE A 136 -5.18 -5.67 23.92
CA ILE A 136 -6.23 -4.99 24.64
C ILE A 136 -7.35 -5.99 24.94
N LYS A 137 -7.83 -6.00 26.19
CA LYS A 137 -8.96 -6.85 26.57
C LYS A 137 -10.19 -6.50 25.73
N ASN A 138 -10.79 -7.50 25.11
CA ASN A 138 -12.10 -7.38 24.47
C ASN A 138 -13.23 -7.44 25.53
N GLU A 139 -14.48 -7.45 25.08
CA GLU A 139 -15.69 -7.48 25.91
C GLU A 139 -15.77 -8.69 26.84
N TYR A 140 -15.08 -9.79 26.52
CA TYR A 140 -14.98 -11.00 27.36
C TYR A 140 -13.82 -10.96 28.36
N GLY A 141 -13.06 -9.85 28.41
CA GLY A 141 -11.85 -9.75 29.22
C GLY A 141 -10.63 -10.48 28.63
N VAL A 142 -10.73 -11.02 27.41
CA VAL A 142 -9.68 -11.77 26.73
C VAL A 142 -8.72 -10.79 26.03
N PRO A 143 -7.39 -10.87 26.25
CA PRO A 143 -6.44 -9.99 25.56
C PRO A 143 -6.35 -10.34 24.07
N ASP A 144 -6.72 -9.39 23.22
CA ASP A 144 -6.70 -9.53 21.77
C ASP A 144 -5.90 -8.38 21.11
N VAL A 145 -5.41 -8.59 19.90
CA VAL A 145 -4.55 -7.65 19.19
C VAL A 145 -5.29 -6.33 18.90
N ALA A 146 -4.62 -5.19 19.10
CA ALA A 146 -5.18 -3.89 18.77
C ALA A 146 -5.39 -3.72 17.26
N GLN A 147 -4.65 -4.47 16.44
CA GLN A 147 -4.79 -4.53 14.98
C GLN A 147 -6.15 -5.06 14.52
N ARG A 148 -6.94 -5.70 15.40
CA ARG A 148 -8.28 -6.16 15.04
C ARG A 148 -9.24 -5.05 14.63
N LEU A 149 -8.87 -3.78 14.80
CA LEU A 149 -9.61 -2.63 14.29
C LEU A 149 -9.92 -2.73 12.78
N HIS A 150 -9.18 -3.56 12.04
CA HIS A 150 -9.40 -3.80 10.62
C HIS A 150 -10.51 -4.82 10.33
N TRP A 151 -11.03 -5.56 11.32
CA TRP A 151 -12.10 -6.57 11.13
C TRP A 151 -13.13 -6.64 12.28
N ASP A 152 -12.88 -5.95 13.39
CA ASP A 152 -13.76 -5.85 14.57
C ASP A 152 -14.35 -4.43 14.62
N PRO A 153 -15.63 -4.24 14.23
CA PRO A 153 -16.26 -2.92 14.20
C PRO A 153 -16.45 -2.32 15.60
N THR A 154 -16.73 -3.14 16.61
CA THR A 154 -16.92 -2.67 17.99
C THR A 154 -15.62 -2.09 18.53
N TRP A 155 -14.49 -2.75 18.29
CA TRP A 155 -13.19 -2.21 18.66
C TRP A 155 -12.78 -0.98 17.85
N ALA A 156 -13.05 -0.96 16.54
CA ALA A 156 -12.77 0.21 15.69
C ALA A 156 -13.50 1.47 16.19
N GLN A 157 -14.77 1.32 16.57
CA GLN A 157 -15.60 2.36 17.18
C GLN A 157 -15.10 2.80 18.56
N ALA A 158 -14.73 1.85 19.41
CA ALA A 158 -14.20 2.14 20.74
C ALA A 158 -12.93 3.02 20.72
N ILE A 159 -12.15 2.99 19.63
CA ILE A 159 -10.96 3.81 19.45
C ILE A 159 -11.18 5.08 18.60
N GLY A 160 -12.44 5.37 18.24
CA GLY A 160 -12.85 6.63 17.61
C GLY A 160 -12.97 6.63 16.09
N ASN A 161 -12.95 5.46 15.43
CA ASN A 161 -13.27 5.36 14.01
C ASN A 161 -14.75 5.00 13.82
N PRO A 162 -15.45 5.50 12.80
CA PRO A 162 -16.87 5.16 12.58
C PRO A 162 -17.06 3.66 12.29
N MET A 163 -16.10 3.05 11.59
CA MET A 163 -16.14 1.66 11.12
C MET A 163 -14.72 1.07 11.11
N ALA A 164 -14.65 -0.26 10.97
CA ALA A 164 -13.41 -0.92 10.56
C ALA A 164 -13.00 -0.46 9.15
N TYR A 165 -11.70 -0.46 8.87
CA TYR A 165 -11.13 0.03 7.61
C TYR A 165 -9.93 -0.82 7.17
N ASP A 166 -9.51 -0.64 5.93
CA ASP A 166 -8.41 -1.38 5.31
C ASP A 166 -7.04 -1.16 5.97
N TYR A 167 -6.05 -1.94 5.55
CA TYR A 167 -4.65 -1.56 5.73
C TYR A 167 -4.27 -0.58 4.62
N GLY A 168 -3.57 0.51 4.93
CA GLY A 168 -3.04 1.41 3.88
C GLY A 168 -2.21 0.66 2.82
N VAL A 169 -1.46 -0.36 3.24
CA VAL A 169 -0.69 -1.21 2.33
C VAL A 169 -1.54 -2.10 1.39
N MET A 170 -2.83 -2.32 1.69
CA MET A 170 -3.74 -2.95 0.73
C MET A 170 -3.88 -2.05 -0.50
N ARG A 171 -4.02 -0.74 -0.29
CA ARG A 171 -4.07 0.22 -1.39
C ARG A 171 -2.72 0.42 -2.07
N GLU A 172 -1.61 0.30 -1.36
CA GLU A 172 -0.29 0.19 -2.01
C GLU A 172 -0.24 -1.04 -2.92
N ASN A 173 -0.74 -2.20 -2.47
CA ASN A 173 -0.79 -3.40 -3.31
C ASN A 173 -1.68 -3.22 -4.54
N TYR A 174 -2.87 -2.62 -4.39
CA TYR A 174 -3.73 -2.27 -5.52
C TYR A 174 -3.07 -1.30 -6.49
N LEU A 175 -2.28 -0.34 -6.00
CA LEU A 175 -1.51 0.58 -6.85
C LEU A 175 -0.47 -0.18 -7.67
N TRP A 176 0.28 -1.10 -7.05
CA TRP A 176 1.24 -1.94 -7.77
C TRP A 176 0.58 -2.82 -8.81
N GLN A 177 -0.58 -3.42 -8.48
CA GLN A 177 -1.38 -4.17 -9.45
C GLN A 177 -1.80 -3.27 -10.62
N TYR A 178 -2.42 -2.12 -10.35
CA TYR A 178 -2.89 -1.19 -11.39
C TYR A 178 -1.77 -0.74 -12.34
N LEU A 179 -0.61 -0.39 -11.79
CA LEU A 179 0.56 -0.01 -12.59
C LEU A 179 1.08 -1.18 -13.43
N SER A 180 1.10 -2.39 -12.87
CA SER A 180 1.58 -3.59 -13.57
C SER A 180 0.63 -4.03 -14.67
N ASP A 181 -0.68 -4.02 -14.41
CA ASP A 181 -1.74 -4.33 -15.37
C ASP A 181 -1.65 -3.40 -16.58
N TRP A 182 -1.36 -2.10 -16.36
CA TRP A 182 -1.17 -1.17 -17.46
C TRP A 182 0.17 -1.38 -18.18
N ALA A 183 1.27 -1.55 -17.44
CA ALA A 183 2.63 -1.56 -17.99
C ALA A 183 2.95 -2.83 -18.80
N GLY A 184 2.45 -3.99 -18.36
CA GLY A 184 2.73 -5.30 -18.95
C GLY A 184 3.98 -5.99 -18.42
N ASP A 185 4.15 -7.25 -18.77
CA ASP A 185 5.10 -8.19 -18.15
C ASP A 185 6.58 -7.83 -18.42
N ASP A 186 6.85 -7.17 -19.55
CA ASP A 186 8.21 -6.76 -19.96
C ASP A 186 8.58 -5.34 -19.48
N ALA A 187 7.71 -4.66 -18.75
CA ALA A 187 8.01 -3.35 -18.18
C ALA A 187 8.62 -3.46 -16.78
N VAL A 188 9.32 -2.41 -16.35
CA VAL A 188 9.87 -2.33 -14.98
C VAL A 188 9.37 -1.05 -14.31
N ILE A 189 8.61 -1.18 -13.24
CA ILE A 189 8.26 -0.03 -12.39
C ILE A 189 9.48 0.30 -11.53
N THR A 190 10.14 1.42 -11.83
CA THR A 190 11.45 1.78 -11.24
C THR A 190 11.32 2.65 -10.00
N HIS A 191 10.23 3.40 -9.88
CA HIS A 191 9.96 4.27 -8.75
C HIS A 191 8.47 4.39 -8.50
N VAL A 192 8.07 4.41 -7.23
CA VAL A 192 6.71 4.73 -6.79
C VAL A 192 6.82 5.63 -5.57
N HIS A 193 6.04 6.71 -5.57
CA HIS A 193 5.75 7.55 -4.41
C HIS A 193 4.23 7.58 -4.23
N ASP A 194 3.75 7.18 -3.07
CA ASP A 194 2.33 7.17 -2.76
C ASP A 194 2.01 7.86 -1.43
N GLU A 195 0.79 8.38 -1.34
CA GLU A 195 0.25 9.04 -0.18
C GLU A 195 -1.14 8.49 0.12
N ILE A 196 -1.26 7.75 1.21
CA ILE A 196 -2.54 7.30 1.76
C ILE A 196 -3.15 8.43 2.60
N ARG A 197 -4.17 9.11 2.06
CA ARG A 197 -4.70 10.38 2.59
C ARG A 197 -5.95 10.23 3.46
N LYS A 198 -6.76 9.19 3.20
CA LYS A 198 -8.01 8.89 3.92
C LYS A 198 -8.12 7.40 4.21
N PHE A 199 -8.94 7.06 5.19
CA PHE A 199 -9.32 5.65 5.44
C PHE A 199 -10.26 5.16 4.34
N ASN A 200 -10.24 3.85 4.11
CA ASN A 200 -11.17 3.13 3.24
C ASN A 200 -11.94 2.16 4.13
N TYR A 201 -13.19 2.49 4.44
CA TYR A 201 -14.00 1.75 5.41
C TYR A 201 -14.66 0.53 4.78
N MET A 202 -15.17 -0.36 5.64
CA MET A 202 -16.02 -1.46 5.18
C MET A 202 -17.19 -0.93 4.35
N GLY A 203 -17.40 -1.53 3.18
CA GLY A 203 -18.36 -1.11 2.17
C GLY A 203 -17.86 -0.04 1.21
N ASP A 204 -16.75 0.66 1.46
CA ASP A 204 -16.25 1.67 0.52
C ASP A 204 -15.67 1.02 -0.74
N VAL A 205 -15.87 1.65 -1.89
CA VAL A 205 -15.25 1.28 -3.18
C VAL A 205 -14.23 2.34 -3.57
N GLN A 206 -13.16 1.93 -4.25
CA GLN A 206 -12.15 2.83 -4.80
C GLN A 206 -12.17 2.73 -6.34
N ARG A 207 -12.36 3.86 -7.00
CA ARG A 207 -12.14 4.01 -8.45
C ARG A 207 -10.70 4.47 -8.66
N VAL A 208 -9.92 3.68 -9.39
CA VAL A 208 -8.50 3.91 -9.65
C VAL A 208 -8.32 4.41 -11.07
N THR A 209 -7.69 5.57 -11.22
CA THR A 209 -7.41 6.19 -12.52
C THR A 209 -5.99 6.73 -12.54
N GLY A 210 -5.39 6.76 -13.73
CA GLY A 210 -4.07 7.34 -13.92
C GLY A 210 -3.89 7.95 -15.30
N GLU A 211 -2.84 8.76 -15.42
CA GLU A 211 -2.48 9.50 -16.62
C GLU A 211 -0.97 9.55 -16.78
N VAL A 212 -0.49 9.45 -18.03
CA VAL A 212 0.92 9.67 -18.38
C VAL A 212 1.24 11.17 -18.31
N LEU A 213 2.10 11.55 -17.37
CA LEU A 213 2.50 12.95 -17.16
C LEU A 213 3.60 13.39 -18.12
N ALA A 214 4.55 12.48 -18.39
CA ALA A 214 5.71 12.75 -19.23
C ALA A 214 6.32 11.45 -19.74
N LYS A 215 7.05 11.56 -20.85
CA LYS A 215 7.92 10.50 -21.38
C LYS A 215 9.30 11.08 -21.64
N ARG A 216 10.36 10.32 -21.35
CA ARG A 216 11.75 10.68 -21.62
C ARG A 216 12.57 9.46 -21.98
N GLN A 217 13.63 9.68 -22.74
CA GLN A 217 14.57 8.64 -23.09
C GLN A 217 15.94 8.94 -22.49
N GLU A 218 16.47 8.01 -21.70
CA GLU A 218 17.79 8.09 -21.07
C GLU A 218 18.68 7.00 -21.67
N GLY A 219 19.51 7.38 -22.64
CA GLY A 219 20.24 6.43 -23.48
C GLY A 219 19.27 5.52 -24.25
N LYS A 220 19.27 4.22 -23.95
CA LYS A 220 18.33 3.24 -24.54
C LYS A 220 17.09 2.99 -23.69
N GLN A 221 16.98 3.60 -22.51
CA GLN A 221 15.89 3.38 -21.57
C GLN A 221 14.74 4.34 -21.87
N GLY A 222 13.56 3.81 -22.19
CA GLY A 222 12.33 4.60 -22.33
C GLY A 222 11.61 4.67 -21.00
N LEU A 223 11.48 5.86 -20.43
CA LEU A 223 10.87 6.10 -19.12
C LEU A 223 9.59 6.93 -19.27
N VAL A 224 8.51 6.48 -18.65
CA VAL A 224 7.26 7.23 -18.54
C VAL A 224 6.97 7.53 -17.08
N ASP A 225 6.62 8.78 -16.80
CA ASP A 225 6.15 9.19 -15.48
C ASP A 225 4.63 9.26 -15.52
N VAL A 226 3.98 8.66 -14.53
CA VAL A 226 2.52 8.58 -14.43
C VAL A 226 2.05 9.13 -13.09
N ALA A 227 0.84 9.68 -13.07
CA ALA A 227 0.10 9.97 -11.84
C ALA A 227 -1.06 8.98 -11.70
N VAL A 228 -1.34 8.56 -10.47
CA VAL A 228 -2.47 7.70 -10.14
C VAL A 228 -3.23 8.31 -8.96
N LYS A 229 -4.57 8.24 -9.01
CA LYS A 229 -5.45 8.65 -7.92
C LYS A 229 -6.49 7.56 -7.64
N PHE A 230 -6.84 7.41 -6.36
CA PHE A 230 -7.94 6.56 -5.92
C PHE A 230 -9.02 7.48 -5.37
N THR A 231 -10.24 7.35 -5.90
CA THR A 231 -11.39 8.16 -5.49
C THR A 231 -12.49 7.25 -4.97
N ASN A 232 -13.00 7.53 -3.77
CA ASN A 232 -14.09 6.74 -3.21
C ASN A 232 -15.46 7.09 -3.86
N GLN A 233 -16.52 6.39 -3.46
CA GLN A 233 -17.91 6.66 -3.90
C GLN A 233 -18.48 7.99 -3.42
N ARG A 234 -17.78 8.69 -2.53
CA ARG A 234 -18.14 10.03 -2.03
C ARG A 234 -17.36 11.13 -2.76
N ASP A 235 -16.76 10.77 -3.89
CA ASP A 235 -15.90 11.61 -4.74
C ASP A 235 -14.69 12.21 -4.02
N GLU A 236 -14.19 11.51 -2.99
CA GLU A 236 -13.03 11.92 -2.23
C GLU A 236 -11.76 11.19 -2.68
N GLU A 237 -10.69 11.96 -2.93
CA GLU A 237 -9.35 11.40 -3.14
C GLU A 237 -8.85 10.75 -1.84
N THR A 238 -8.64 9.43 -1.86
CA THR A 238 -8.14 8.65 -0.71
C THR A 238 -6.66 8.28 -0.86
N VAL A 239 -6.17 8.18 -2.10
CA VAL A 239 -4.77 7.93 -2.44
C VAL A 239 -4.35 8.83 -3.59
N ARG A 240 -3.12 9.33 -3.51
CA ARG A 240 -2.41 10.00 -4.60
C ARG A 240 -1.05 9.36 -4.76
N ALA A 241 -0.65 9.08 -5.99
CA ALA A 241 0.66 8.50 -6.28
C ALA A 241 1.26 9.04 -7.57
N THR A 242 2.58 8.98 -7.65
CA THR A 242 3.33 9.06 -8.91
C THR A 242 4.22 7.84 -9.04
N ALA A 243 4.45 7.42 -10.28
CA ALA A 243 5.37 6.33 -10.57
C ALA A 243 6.20 6.62 -11.82
N THR A 244 7.39 6.06 -11.89
CA THR A 244 8.19 5.98 -13.11
C THR A 244 8.23 4.54 -13.57
N ILE A 245 7.92 4.32 -14.83
CA ILE A 245 7.87 3.01 -15.46
C ILE A 245 8.84 3.01 -16.64
N ALA A 246 9.73 2.03 -16.66
CA ALA A 246 10.61 1.76 -17.77
C ALA A 246 9.92 0.80 -18.74
N LEU A 247 9.60 1.28 -19.95
CA LEU A 247 8.92 0.51 -20.99
C LEU A 247 9.93 -0.03 -22.02
N PRO A 248 9.61 -1.16 -22.68
CA PRO A 248 10.35 -1.62 -23.85
C PRO A 248 10.50 -0.53 -24.92
N THR A 249 11.70 -0.38 -25.45
CA THR A 249 12.00 0.46 -26.63
C THR A 249 12.46 -0.43 -27.77
N ARG A 250 12.40 0.05 -29.01
CA ARG A 250 12.94 -0.72 -30.16
C ARG A 250 14.43 -1.05 -30.00
N ASP A 251 15.19 -0.18 -29.34
CA ASP A 251 16.63 -0.34 -29.07
C ASP A 251 16.94 -1.13 -27.79
N ARG A 252 15.97 -1.26 -26.88
CA ARG A 252 16.04 -2.05 -25.64
C ARG A 252 14.66 -2.65 -25.34
N PRO A 253 14.35 -3.81 -25.95
CA PRO A 253 13.08 -4.50 -25.69
C PRO A 253 12.95 -5.07 -24.27
N GLN A 254 14.04 -5.07 -23.50
CA GLN A 254 14.12 -5.55 -22.11
C GLN A 254 14.66 -4.42 -21.22
N PRO A 255 13.77 -3.61 -20.62
CA PRO A 255 14.11 -2.55 -19.68
C PRO A 255 14.96 -3.03 -18.50
N LEU A 256 15.77 -2.14 -17.94
CA LEU A 256 16.59 -2.44 -16.77
C LEU A 256 16.06 -1.70 -15.54
N TYR A 257 16.26 -2.30 -14.37
CA TYR A 257 16.17 -1.59 -13.09
C TYR A 257 17.24 -0.48 -13.01
N PRO A 258 17.00 0.58 -12.22
CA PRO A 258 17.99 1.62 -12.00
C PRO A 258 19.24 1.05 -11.32
N GLU A 259 20.40 1.62 -11.63
CA GLU A 259 21.65 1.25 -10.97
C GLU A 259 21.59 1.56 -9.47
N VAL A 260 22.13 0.65 -8.67
CA VAL A 260 22.25 0.83 -7.22
C VAL A 260 23.44 1.76 -6.95
N PRO A 261 23.26 2.85 -6.18
CA PRO A 261 24.38 3.71 -5.79
C PRO A 261 25.49 2.91 -5.08
N GLU A 262 26.73 3.13 -5.49
CA GLU A 262 27.89 2.35 -5.02
C GLU A 262 28.00 2.30 -3.49
N GLU A 263 27.87 3.45 -2.82
CA GLU A 263 27.89 3.55 -1.35
C GLU A 263 26.84 2.62 -0.69
N LEU A 264 25.66 2.51 -1.32
CA LEU A 264 24.60 1.65 -0.81
C LEU A 264 24.91 0.17 -1.03
N ALA A 265 25.47 -0.17 -2.19
CA ALA A 265 25.91 -1.53 -2.50
C ALA A 265 27.01 -1.98 -1.53
N GLU A 266 28.03 -1.15 -1.29
CA GLU A 266 29.09 -1.44 -0.31
C GLU A 266 28.53 -1.72 1.08
N LYS A 267 27.58 -0.89 1.52
CA LYS A 267 26.94 -1.05 2.83
C LYS A 267 26.18 -2.37 2.92
N ALA A 268 25.45 -2.76 1.87
CA ALA A 268 24.73 -4.02 1.81
C ALA A 268 25.68 -5.22 1.94
N VAL A 269 26.81 -5.21 1.22
CA VAL A 269 27.83 -6.26 1.29
C VAL A 269 28.45 -6.34 2.70
N LYS A 270 28.79 -5.21 3.32
CA LYS A 270 29.30 -5.17 4.70
C LYS A 270 28.28 -5.75 5.70
N MET A 271 27.00 -5.45 5.54
CA MET A 271 25.94 -6.03 6.39
C MET A 271 25.82 -7.54 6.22
N LEU A 272 25.91 -8.05 4.99
CA LEU A 272 25.85 -9.49 4.73
C LEU A 272 27.09 -10.22 5.27
N ALA A 273 28.28 -9.64 5.13
CA ALA A 273 29.49 -10.18 5.74
C ALA A 273 29.33 -10.31 7.26
N ARG A 274 28.84 -9.26 7.92
CA ARG A 274 28.57 -9.28 9.37
C ARG A 274 27.51 -10.29 9.77
N HIS A 275 26.46 -10.46 8.96
CA HIS A 275 25.43 -11.48 9.21
C HIS A 275 26.04 -12.89 9.23
N ARG A 276 26.93 -13.22 8.28
CA ARG A 276 27.63 -14.51 8.22
C ARG A 276 28.55 -14.75 9.41
N GLU A 277 29.23 -13.71 9.89
CA GLU A 277 30.06 -13.80 11.10
C GLU A 277 29.24 -14.11 12.36
N LEU A 278 28.06 -13.50 12.48
CA LEU A 278 27.19 -13.63 13.65
C LEU A 278 26.33 -14.89 13.63
N GLY A 279 25.96 -15.35 12.44
CA GLY A 279 25.12 -16.51 12.21
C GLY A 279 25.92 -17.79 11.96
N GLY A 280 27.10 -17.94 12.55
CA GLY A 280 27.95 -19.13 12.43
C GLY A 280 27.29 -20.39 13.01
N ASP A 281 26.41 -21.00 12.21
CA ASP A 281 26.29 -22.40 11.76
C ASP A 281 24.97 -22.56 10.99
#